data_AF-A0A9K3PLG0-F1
#
_entry.id   AF-A0A9K3PLG0-F1
#
_cell.length_a   1.000
_cell.length_b   1.000
_cell.length_c   1.000
_cell.angle_alpha   90.00
_cell.angle_beta   90.00
_cell.angle_gamma   90.00
#
_symmetry.space_group_name_H-M   'P 1'
#
loop_
_entity.id
_entity.type
_entity.pdbx_description
1 polymer ?
#
loop_
_entity_poly.entity_id
_entity_poly.type
_entity_poly.pdbx_seq_one_letter_code
_entity_poly.pdbx_strand_id
1 'polypeptide(L)'
;MAVSRSPTTFVSTCFLVLLFYFVPAMVFQMQMVLPTKTTTNKETPAMVPEMSVESMLNDAVNSATGKLFWGQPIRTFSGERVFRDYQPPKQHSPTKPMTSLAKKCDRWNVVTTIFAPSEAVLRAASVSGWCTVIVADTKTPKNYMQDAGFSSASLNKQAIQYLSVEDQQTWYQRAKDTAVGVFLKATPFRHFSRKNVGYLYAIQHGARFIFDFDDDNLLPLDGSSTQQRVLPPLTNTTHLQGARIVESEHIAFNHHPLMGAPIKNSWPRGFPLPYIQERSSHGTIVETDVTISMESVAVLQFCADGNPDVDAVHRLVHPLPMLFDPFNHATKVSKETIISTQGALMVPTNSFAPYNAQATLHTYPVMWALLLPLSVPGRVSDIWRAYFAQAIYKDLGLSVVMLPPKVQQERNEHNYLADMQAELDLYFKGEKLLEFLRDWSSNANSIPGRIEDLWIELYERGYIEVKDISVVKAWLAALAEIGYEFPTIV
;
A
#
# COMPACT_ATOMS: atom_id res chain seq x y z
N MET A 1 14.37 36.37 -64.36
CA MET A 1 14.75 36.69 -62.96
C MET A 1 14.71 35.35 -62.20
N ALA A 2 15.74 34.50 -62.09
CA ALA A 2 17.14 34.70 -61.65
C ALA A 2 17.16 35.54 -60.36
N VAL A 3 17.54 35.07 -59.16
CA VAL A 3 18.83 34.48 -58.72
C VAL A 3 18.59 33.87 -57.32
N SER A 4 18.70 32.55 -57.08
CA SER A 4 19.84 31.75 -56.55
C SER A 4 20.73 32.39 -55.46
N ARG A 5 20.86 31.74 -54.29
CA ARG A 5 22.17 31.26 -53.78
C ARG A 5 22.02 30.43 -52.50
N SER A 6 22.61 29.25 -52.56
CA SER A 6 22.87 28.29 -51.50
C SER A 6 24.34 28.48 -51.00
N PRO A 7 24.96 27.54 -50.26
CA PRO A 7 25.61 27.78 -48.98
C PRO A 7 27.15 27.83 -49.09
N THR A 8 27.83 28.23 -48.01
CA THR A 8 29.29 28.10 -47.90
C THR A 8 29.68 27.25 -46.71
N THR A 9 30.28 26.11 -47.03
CA THR A 9 31.09 25.21 -46.20
C THR A 9 32.59 25.41 -46.49
N PHE A 10 33.44 24.83 -45.62
CA PHE A 10 34.90 24.58 -45.68
C PHE A 10 35.82 25.65 -45.02
N VAL A 11 36.85 25.32 -44.22
CA VAL A 11 37.32 24.05 -43.60
C VAL A 11 38.41 24.33 -42.53
N SER A 12 38.47 23.45 -41.53
CA SER A 12 39.62 22.93 -40.74
C SER A 12 40.70 23.88 -40.17
N THR A 13 40.89 23.84 -38.84
CA THR A 13 42.17 23.36 -38.28
C THR A 13 41.97 22.82 -36.85
N CYS A 14 42.44 21.59 -36.62
CA CYS A 14 42.56 20.94 -35.31
C CYS A 14 43.58 21.66 -34.42
N PHE A 15 43.28 21.85 -33.13
CA PHE A 15 44.28 21.75 -32.06
C PHE A 15 43.62 21.25 -30.77
N LEU A 16 43.93 20.01 -30.43
CA LEU A 16 43.71 19.43 -29.11
C LEU A 16 44.87 19.90 -28.22
N VAL A 17 44.59 20.64 -27.16
CA VAL A 17 45.59 20.94 -26.11
C VAL A 17 45.13 20.26 -24.83
N LEU A 18 45.72 19.10 -24.56
CA LEU A 18 45.73 18.42 -23.26
C LEU A 18 46.76 19.14 -22.38
N LEU A 19 46.29 19.99 -21.45
CA LEU A 19 47.12 20.55 -20.40
C LEU A 19 47.11 19.60 -19.20
N PHE A 20 48.13 18.76 -19.10
CA PHE A 20 48.50 18.06 -17.88
C PHE A 20 49.09 19.08 -16.89
N TYR A 21 48.32 19.49 -15.89
CA TYR A 21 48.87 20.14 -14.71
C TYR A 21 49.33 19.07 -13.71
N PHE A 22 50.64 18.82 -13.71
CA PHE A 22 51.35 18.23 -12.58
C PHE A 22 51.38 19.25 -11.43
N VAL A 23 50.76 18.92 -10.30
CA VAL A 23 51.00 19.62 -9.02
C VAL A 23 51.65 18.62 -8.07
N PRO A 24 52.87 18.87 -7.57
CA PRO A 24 53.54 17.97 -6.64
C PRO A 24 52.88 18.05 -5.25
N ALA A 25 52.70 16.88 -4.64
CA ALA A 25 52.23 16.76 -3.26
C ALA A 25 53.21 17.45 -2.31
N MET A 26 52.81 18.60 -1.77
CA MET A 26 53.50 19.29 -0.69
C MET A 26 53.09 18.64 0.63
N VAL A 27 54.02 17.91 1.25
CA VAL A 27 53.90 17.38 2.61
C VAL A 27 53.95 18.56 3.57
N PHE A 28 52.80 18.93 4.16
CA PHE A 28 52.76 19.85 5.30
C PHE A 28 53.11 19.08 6.58
N GLN A 29 54.38 19.14 6.97
CA GLN A 29 54.80 18.83 8.35
C GLN A 29 54.38 19.99 9.26
N MET A 30 53.28 19.81 9.98
CA MET A 30 52.89 20.73 11.04
C MET A 30 53.67 20.37 12.31
N GLN A 31 54.80 21.04 12.52
CA GLN A 31 55.53 21.02 13.80
C GLN A 31 54.70 21.78 14.85
N MET A 32 54.10 21.06 15.79
CA MET A 32 53.56 21.69 17.00
C MET A 32 54.70 22.04 17.95
N VAL A 33 54.92 23.35 18.14
CA VAL A 33 55.77 23.92 19.19
C VAL A 33 54.96 23.91 20.50
N LEU A 34 55.40 23.11 21.47
CA LEU A 34 54.85 23.11 22.83
C LEU A 34 55.48 24.25 23.66
N PRO A 35 54.69 25.06 24.38
CA PRO A 35 55.24 25.99 25.36
C PRO A 35 55.51 25.28 26.69
N THR A 36 56.75 25.38 27.14
CA THR A 36 57.18 25.02 28.50
C THR A 36 56.74 26.09 29.50
N LYS A 37 55.98 25.71 30.55
CA LYS A 37 56.26 26.10 31.95
C LYS A 37 55.30 25.40 32.93
N THR A 38 55.90 24.49 33.68
CA THR A 38 55.65 24.06 35.07
C THR A 38 54.54 24.74 35.87
N THR A 39 53.61 23.92 36.39
CA THR A 39 53.26 23.89 37.82
C THR A 39 52.84 22.46 38.21
N THR A 40 53.40 22.01 39.32
CA THR A 40 53.27 20.69 39.93
C THR A 40 51.88 20.44 40.49
N ASN A 41 51.28 19.28 40.17
CA ASN A 41 50.45 18.53 41.10
C ASN A 41 50.56 17.04 40.80
N LYS A 42 50.90 16.27 41.84
CA LYS A 42 51.02 14.81 41.83
C LYS A 42 49.63 14.20 41.80
N GLU A 43 49.24 13.63 40.66
CA GLU A 43 48.22 12.59 40.60
C GLU A 43 48.76 11.45 39.74
N THR A 44 48.86 10.27 40.35
CA THR A 44 49.19 9.00 39.68
C THR A 44 48.16 8.69 38.60
N PRO A 45 48.53 8.50 37.32
CA PRO A 45 47.60 8.02 36.32
C PRO A 45 47.29 6.55 36.58
N ALA A 46 46.01 6.23 36.74
CA ALA A 46 45.54 4.86 36.71
C ALA A 46 45.92 4.21 35.37
N MET A 47 46.49 3.01 35.41
CA MET A 47 46.75 2.19 34.23
C MET A 47 45.46 2.01 33.44
N VAL A 48 45.39 2.60 32.24
CA VAL A 48 44.44 2.20 31.21
C VAL A 48 44.83 0.76 30.82
N PRO A 49 43.92 -0.22 30.83
CA PRO A 49 44.27 -1.56 30.36
C PRO A 49 44.66 -1.45 28.89
N GLU A 50 45.86 -1.94 28.53
CA GLU A 50 46.23 -2.16 27.13
C GLU A 50 45.25 -3.17 26.53
N MET A 51 44.20 -2.65 25.91
CA MET A 51 43.42 -3.39 24.93
C MET A 51 44.40 -3.73 23.80
N SER A 52 44.72 -5.02 23.64
CA SER A 52 45.62 -5.47 22.59
C SER A 52 45.16 -4.91 21.25
N VAL A 53 46.07 -4.40 20.43
CA VAL A 53 45.77 -3.94 19.05
C VAL A 53 45.02 -5.03 18.26
N GLU A 54 45.26 -6.30 18.57
CA GLU A 54 44.52 -7.47 18.06
C GLU A 54 43.01 -7.46 18.38
N SER A 55 42.58 -6.97 19.56
CA SER A 55 41.14 -6.85 19.87
C SER A 55 40.49 -5.68 19.12
N MET A 56 41.22 -4.58 18.90
CA MET A 56 40.74 -3.46 18.08
C MET A 56 40.67 -3.81 16.59
N LEU A 57 41.57 -4.66 16.11
CA LEU A 57 41.58 -5.13 14.72
C LEU A 57 40.54 -6.23 14.45
N ASN A 58 40.18 -7.04 15.45
CA ASN A 58 39.09 -8.02 15.32
C ASN A 58 37.70 -7.36 15.26
N ASP A 59 37.52 -6.21 15.90
CA ASP A 59 36.30 -5.39 15.76
C ASP A 59 36.30 -4.56 14.46
N ALA A 60 37.46 -4.36 13.84
CA ALA A 60 37.59 -3.80 12.50
C ALA A 60 37.30 -4.87 11.43
N VAL A 61 36.15 -5.54 11.55
CA VAL A 61 35.58 -6.31 10.44
C VAL A 61 35.36 -5.31 9.30
N ASN A 62 35.99 -5.57 8.16
CA ASN A 62 35.94 -4.75 6.95
C ASN A 62 34.48 -4.39 6.60
N SER A 63 34.01 -3.23 7.06
CA SER A 63 32.58 -2.85 7.10
C SER A 63 32.08 -2.31 5.77
N ALA A 64 32.74 -2.65 4.67
CA ALA A 64 32.42 -2.16 3.33
C ALA A 64 31.08 -2.70 2.81
N THR A 65 30.55 -3.77 3.40
CA THR A 65 29.31 -4.44 2.96
C THR A 65 28.31 -4.60 4.11
N GLY A 66 27.05 -4.23 3.86
CA GLY A 66 25.94 -4.50 4.78
C GLY A 66 25.52 -5.97 4.80
N LYS A 67 24.60 -6.34 5.69
CA LYS A 67 23.95 -7.66 5.72
C LYS A 67 22.60 -7.59 5.02
N LEU A 68 22.35 -8.49 4.08
CA LEU A 68 21.05 -8.65 3.44
C LEU A 68 20.10 -9.45 4.34
N PHE A 69 18.81 -9.18 4.21
CA PHE A 69 17.75 -9.96 4.82
C PHE A 69 17.53 -11.25 4.02
N TRP A 70 17.41 -12.40 4.69
CA TRP A 70 17.36 -13.72 4.05
C TRP A 70 15.99 -14.42 4.10
N GLY A 71 15.00 -13.82 4.77
CA GLY A 71 13.63 -14.36 4.84
C GLY A 71 13.47 -15.69 5.60
N GLN A 72 14.52 -16.17 6.28
CA GLN A 72 14.45 -17.40 7.06
C GLN A 72 13.72 -17.18 8.39
N PRO A 73 13.07 -18.23 8.94
CA PRO A 73 12.52 -18.14 10.30
C PRO A 73 13.62 -17.79 11.31
N ILE A 74 13.38 -16.74 12.09
CA ILE A 74 14.27 -16.24 13.16
C ILE A 74 13.68 -16.48 14.55
N ARG A 75 12.41 -16.89 14.62
CA ARG A 75 11.67 -17.19 15.85
C ARG A 75 10.54 -18.18 15.57
N THR A 76 9.95 -18.72 16.63
CA THR A 76 8.84 -19.68 16.54
C THR A 76 7.65 -19.14 17.33
N PHE A 77 6.45 -19.28 16.78
CA PHE A 77 5.22 -18.95 17.48
C PHE A 77 4.80 -20.10 18.39
N SER A 78 4.68 -19.83 19.69
CA SER A 78 4.31 -20.82 20.71
C SER A 78 2.83 -20.80 21.11
N GLY A 79 2.03 -19.89 20.55
CA GLY A 79 0.61 -19.78 20.87
C GLY A 79 -0.27 -20.80 20.13
N GLU A 80 -1.51 -20.91 20.56
CA GLU A 80 -2.51 -21.79 19.95
C GLU A 80 -2.89 -21.33 18.54
N ARG A 81 -3.15 -22.27 17.62
CA ARG A 81 -3.72 -21.99 16.29
C ARG A 81 -5.22 -22.25 16.31
N VAL A 82 -6.00 -21.20 16.56
CA VAL A 82 -7.45 -21.30 16.87
C VAL A 82 -8.34 -21.42 15.64
N PHE A 83 -7.81 -21.15 14.44
CA PHE A 83 -8.52 -21.24 13.16
C PHE A 83 -8.11 -22.42 12.29
N ARG A 84 -7.13 -23.22 12.71
CA ARG A 84 -6.63 -24.39 11.95
C ARG A 84 -7.77 -25.33 11.53
N ASP A 85 -8.65 -25.64 12.47
CA ASP A 85 -9.81 -26.51 12.27
C ASP A 85 -11.13 -25.71 12.21
N TYR A 86 -11.06 -24.44 11.77
CA TYR A 86 -12.23 -23.55 11.72
C TYR A 86 -13.38 -24.20 10.94
N GLN A 87 -14.55 -24.19 11.57
CA GLN A 87 -15.82 -24.57 10.96
C GLN A 87 -16.75 -23.36 10.97
N PRO A 88 -17.47 -23.09 9.87
CA PRO A 88 -18.48 -22.03 9.85
C PRO A 88 -19.53 -22.28 10.96
N PRO A 89 -19.97 -21.23 11.68
CA PRO A 89 -21.02 -21.37 12.67
C PRO A 89 -22.31 -21.92 12.04
N LYS A 90 -22.94 -22.94 12.65
CA LYS A 90 -24.19 -23.56 12.15
C LYS A 90 -25.42 -22.62 12.17
N GLN A 91 -25.37 -21.54 12.94
CA GLN A 91 -26.40 -20.51 13.02
C GLN A 91 -25.77 -19.12 13.09
N HIS A 92 -26.04 -18.29 12.08
CA HIS A 92 -25.77 -16.87 12.15
C HIS A 92 -26.93 -16.17 12.87
N SER A 93 -26.78 -15.91 14.17
CA SER A 93 -27.52 -14.82 14.82
C SER A 93 -26.59 -13.60 14.80
N PRO A 94 -26.48 -12.84 13.69
CA PRO A 94 -25.55 -11.72 13.64
C PRO A 94 -25.85 -10.77 14.79
N THR A 95 -24.82 -10.41 15.55
CA THR A 95 -24.93 -9.33 16.53
C THR A 95 -25.52 -8.10 15.84
N LYS A 96 -26.70 -7.65 16.30
CA LYS A 96 -27.41 -6.52 15.67
C LYS A 96 -26.46 -5.31 15.56
N PRO A 97 -26.40 -4.64 14.39
CA PRO A 97 -25.53 -3.48 14.20
C PRO A 97 -25.85 -2.36 15.20
N MET A 98 -24.83 -1.55 15.52
CA MET A 98 -24.85 -0.48 16.52
C MET A 98 -25.98 0.54 16.28
N THR A 99 -26.28 0.77 15.01
CA THR A 99 -27.31 1.68 14.53
C THR A 99 -28.05 0.99 13.38
N SER A 100 -29.38 1.03 13.39
CA SER A 100 -30.11 0.77 12.14
C SER A 100 -29.85 1.96 11.24
N LEU A 101 -28.87 1.86 10.33
CA LEU A 101 -28.83 2.79 9.21
C LEU A 101 -30.21 2.78 8.56
N ALA A 102 -30.78 3.95 8.31
CA ALA A 102 -32.09 4.08 7.66
C ALA A 102 -32.12 3.41 6.27
N LYS A 103 -30.94 3.12 5.70
CA LYS A 103 -30.74 2.48 4.39
C LYS A 103 -29.67 1.40 4.49
N LYS A 104 -29.96 0.21 3.98
CA LYS A 104 -28.96 -0.85 3.78
C LYS A 104 -28.02 -0.45 2.64
N CYS A 105 -26.71 -0.50 2.88
CA CYS A 105 -25.68 -0.08 1.94
C CYS A 105 -24.79 -1.26 1.55
N ASP A 106 -24.69 -1.55 0.26
CA ASP A 106 -23.82 -2.59 -0.32
C ASP A 106 -22.45 -2.04 -0.75
N ARG A 107 -22.32 -0.73 -0.97
CA ARG A 107 -21.10 -0.06 -1.43
C ARG A 107 -20.66 0.99 -0.42
N TRP A 108 -19.42 0.91 0.04
CA TRP A 108 -18.89 1.74 1.12
C TRP A 108 -17.57 2.40 0.74
N ASN A 109 -17.48 3.72 0.90
CA ASN A 109 -16.21 4.43 0.98
C ASN A 109 -15.72 4.39 2.43
N VAL A 110 -14.46 4.04 2.65
CA VAL A 110 -13.87 3.96 3.99
C VAL A 110 -12.63 4.86 4.04
N VAL A 111 -12.62 5.78 5.00
CA VAL A 111 -11.49 6.68 5.27
C VAL A 111 -11.26 6.83 6.77
N THR A 112 -10.01 6.99 7.16
CA THR A 112 -9.63 7.49 8.49
C THR A 112 -8.96 8.84 8.30
N THR A 113 -9.11 9.77 9.25
CA THR A 113 -8.45 11.08 9.10
C THR A 113 -7.98 11.64 10.42
N ILE A 114 -6.90 12.41 10.39
CA ILE A 114 -6.40 13.25 11.48
C ILE A 114 -6.50 14.74 11.14
N PHE A 115 -7.03 15.07 9.96
CA PHE A 115 -7.05 16.41 9.39
C PHE A 115 -8.46 17.00 9.38
N ALA A 116 -8.57 18.26 8.99
CA ALA A 116 -9.86 18.86 8.66
C ALA A 116 -10.44 18.20 7.39
N PRO A 117 -11.76 18.27 7.16
CA PRO A 117 -12.39 17.67 5.99
C PRO A 117 -11.74 18.13 4.69
N SER A 118 -11.17 17.20 3.94
CA SER A 118 -10.58 17.50 2.64
C SER A 118 -11.61 17.41 1.51
N GLU A 119 -11.31 18.04 0.39
CA GLU A 119 -12.12 17.91 -0.81
C GLU A 119 -12.25 16.45 -1.27
N ALA A 120 -11.23 15.62 -1.11
CA ALA A 120 -11.29 14.19 -1.43
C ALA A 120 -12.40 13.47 -0.66
N VAL A 121 -12.48 13.73 0.66
CA VAL A 121 -13.53 13.13 1.50
C VAL A 121 -14.91 13.63 1.10
N LEU A 122 -15.06 14.93 0.80
CA LEU A 122 -16.33 15.50 0.35
C LEU A 122 -16.78 14.89 -0.99
N ARG A 123 -15.87 14.75 -1.96
CA ARG A 123 -16.15 14.15 -3.27
C ARG A 123 -16.52 12.68 -3.14
N ALA A 124 -15.76 11.88 -2.37
CA ALA A 124 -16.11 10.49 -2.08
C ALA A 124 -17.48 10.36 -1.40
N ALA A 125 -17.76 11.20 -0.40
CA ALA A 125 -19.05 11.21 0.30
C ALA A 125 -20.24 11.56 -0.60
N SER A 126 -20.00 12.32 -1.68
CA SER A 126 -21.02 12.73 -2.64
C SER A 126 -21.37 11.67 -3.71
N VAL A 127 -20.58 10.60 -3.82
CA VAL A 127 -20.78 9.56 -4.85
C VAL A 127 -22.13 8.87 -4.64
N SER A 128 -23.02 9.01 -5.64
CA SER A 128 -24.36 8.44 -5.56
C SER A 128 -24.33 6.91 -5.52
N GLY A 129 -25.14 6.32 -4.63
CA GLY A 129 -25.23 4.87 -4.48
C GLY A 129 -24.14 4.25 -3.58
N TRP A 130 -23.28 5.08 -3.00
CA TRP A 130 -22.27 4.72 -2.00
C TRP A 130 -22.61 5.32 -0.65
N CYS A 131 -22.27 4.60 0.40
CA CYS A 131 -22.29 5.08 1.77
C CYS A 131 -20.84 5.35 2.19
N THR A 132 -20.62 6.23 3.17
CA THR A 132 -19.25 6.61 3.55
C THR A 132 -19.10 6.46 5.04
N VAL A 133 -18.07 5.76 5.50
CA VAL A 133 -17.67 5.76 6.90
C VAL A 133 -16.36 6.52 7.07
N ILE A 134 -16.39 7.53 7.94
CA ILE A 134 -15.26 8.39 8.28
C ILE A 134 -14.87 8.05 9.73
N VAL A 135 -13.70 7.46 9.89
CA VAL A 135 -13.16 7.10 11.20
C VAL A 135 -12.30 8.24 11.73
N ALA A 136 -12.71 8.85 12.83
CA ALA A 136 -11.91 9.85 13.51
C ALA A 136 -10.76 9.20 14.28
N ASP A 137 -9.67 9.94 14.45
CA ASP A 137 -8.64 9.68 15.45
C ASP A 137 -8.62 10.82 16.48
N THR A 138 -7.79 10.68 17.51
CA THR A 138 -7.58 11.66 18.58
C THR A 138 -7.07 13.02 18.11
N LYS A 139 -6.58 13.14 16.88
CA LYS A 139 -6.14 14.40 16.27
C LYS A 139 -7.19 15.05 15.36
N THR A 140 -8.26 14.33 15.00
CA THR A 140 -9.32 14.87 14.13
C THR A 140 -9.99 16.07 14.81
N PRO A 141 -10.24 17.17 14.08
CA PRO A 141 -10.97 18.32 14.63
C PRO A 141 -12.35 17.93 15.18
N LYS A 142 -12.70 18.43 16.38
CA LYS A 142 -14.00 18.11 17.01
C LYS A 142 -15.20 18.61 16.20
N ASN A 143 -15.01 19.69 15.45
CA ASN A 143 -15.99 20.30 14.54
C ASN A 143 -15.94 19.73 13.12
N TYR A 144 -15.25 18.61 12.87
CA TYR A 144 -15.08 18.01 11.53
C TYR A 144 -16.38 17.94 10.71
N MET A 145 -17.47 17.44 11.31
CA MET A 145 -18.75 17.32 10.61
C MET A 145 -19.39 18.67 10.26
N GLN A 146 -19.20 19.68 11.12
CA GLN A 146 -19.67 21.03 10.88
C GLN A 146 -18.87 21.69 9.76
N ASP A 147 -17.54 21.58 9.81
CA ASP A 147 -16.62 22.13 8.81
C ASP A 147 -16.83 21.48 7.43
N ALA A 148 -17.18 20.20 7.40
CA ALA A 148 -17.51 19.47 6.17
C ALA A 148 -18.84 19.92 5.54
N GLY A 149 -19.65 20.72 6.23
CA GLY A 149 -20.98 21.11 5.78
C GLY A 149 -21.98 19.93 5.73
N PHE A 150 -21.70 18.83 6.42
CA PHE A 150 -22.60 17.69 6.50
C PHE A 150 -23.78 18.01 7.45
N SER A 151 -24.85 18.58 6.90
CA SER A 151 -26.11 18.81 7.62
C SER A 151 -26.88 17.51 7.91
N SER A 152 -27.76 17.52 8.91
CA SER A 152 -28.69 16.42 9.19
C SER A 152 -29.55 16.03 7.98
N ALA A 153 -29.79 16.96 7.05
CA ALA A 153 -30.50 16.69 5.80
C ALA A 153 -29.62 16.01 4.72
N SER A 154 -28.31 16.29 4.69
CA SER A 154 -27.35 15.59 3.81
C SER A 154 -27.09 14.16 4.31
N LEU A 155 -26.99 13.98 5.64
CA LEU A 155 -26.84 12.69 6.32
C LEU A 155 -27.99 11.71 6.06
N ASN A 156 -29.20 12.23 5.83
CA ASN A 156 -30.39 11.41 5.53
C ASN A 156 -30.55 11.09 4.03
N LYS A 157 -29.88 11.81 3.12
CA LYS A 157 -29.94 11.57 1.66
C LYS A 157 -28.76 10.73 1.14
N GLN A 158 -27.59 10.89 1.73
CA GLN A 158 -26.36 10.10 1.50
C GLN A 158 -25.91 9.57 2.87
N ALA A 159 -25.84 8.25 3.05
CA ALA A 159 -25.54 7.67 4.36
C ALA A 159 -24.06 7.82 4.68
N ILE A 160 -23.70 8.98 5.25
CA ILE A 160 -22.38 9.27 5.80
C ILE A 160 -22.42 8.92 7.29
N GLN A 161 -21.59 7.98 7.71
CA GLN A 161 -21.34 7.64 9.10
C GLN A 161 -20.02 8.28 9.54
N TYR A 162 -20.08 9.13 10.56
CA TYR A 162 -18.89 9.56 11.28
C TYR A 162 -18.75 8.72 12.55
N LEU A 163 -17.56 8.14 12.76
CA LEU A 163 -17.23 7.42 13.99
C LEU A 163 -16.28 8.31 14.80
N SER A 164 -16.85 9.15 15.67
CA SER A 164 -16.04 9.94 16.61
C SER A 164 -15.25 9.01 17.56
N VAL A 165 -14.27 9.57 18.28
CA VAL A 165 -13.52 8.81 19.29
C VAL A 165 -14.49 8.28 20.37
N GLU A 166 -15.48 9.09 20.74
CA GLU A 166 -16.53 8.74 21.68
C GLU A 166 -17.46 7.64 21.16
N ASP A 167 -17.82 7.67 19.86
CA ASP A 167 -18.63 6.61 19.23
C ASP A 167 -17.87 5.28 19.21
N GLN A 168 -16.58 5.31 18.85
CA GLN A 168 -15.72 4.13 18.84
C GLN A 168 -15.57 3.53 20.25
N GLN A 169 -15.38 4.38 21.26
CA GLN A 169 -15.31 3.94 22.65
C GLN A 169 -16.65 3.36 23.10
N THR A 170 -17.77 3.99 22.74
CA THR A 170 -19.11 3.48 23.05
C THR A 170 -19.36 2.13 22.39
N TRP A 171 -18.93 1.96 21.13
CA TRP A 171 -19.00 0.69 20.43
C TRP A 171 -18.20 -0.39 21.16
N TYR A 172 -16.96 -0.09 21.54
CA TYR A 172 -16.13 -1.00 22.34
C TYR A 172 -16.81 -1.38 23.66
N GLN A 173 -17.34 -0.42 24.43
CA GLN A 173 -17.99 -0.72 25.72
C GLN A 173 -19.20 -1.66 25.58
N ARG A 174 -19.96 -1.53 24.49
CA ARG A 174 -21.11 -2.41 24.20
C ARG A 174 -20.70 -3.80 23.74
N ALA A 175 -19.59 -3.90 23.01
CA ALA A 175 -19.07 -5.15 22.46
C ALA A 175 -17.96 -5.79 23.32
N LYS A 176 -17.67 -5.26 24.52
CA LYS A 176 -16.47 -5.58 25.31
C LYS A 176 -16.23 -7.07 25.57
N ASP A 177 -17.32 -7.85 25.65
CA ASP A 177 -17.31 -9.28 25.95
C ASP A 177 -17.46 -10.14 24.68
N THR A 178 -17.26 -9.54 23.49
CA THR A 178 -17.41 -10.19 22.18
C THR A 178 -16.11 -10.09 21.36
N ALA A 179 -16.02 -10.86 20.26
CA ALA A 179 -14.86 -10.81 19.37
C ALA A 179 -14.67 -9.44 18.72
N VAL A 180 -15.77 -8.75 18.40
CA VAL A 180 -15.74 -7.35 17.93
C VAL A 180 -15.10 -6.45 18.97
N GLY A 181 -15.45 -6.56 20.26
CA GLY A 181 -14.81 -5.76 21.32
C GLY A 181 -13.32 -6.03 21.48
N VAL A 182 -12.91 -7.30 21.38
CA VAL A 182 -11.48 -7.69 21.41
C VAL A 182 -10.72 -7.02 20.26
N PHE A 183 -11.28 -7.04 19.04
CA PHE A 183 -10.68 -6.40 17.88
C PHE A 183 -10.60 -4.87 18.01
N LEU A 184 -11.68 -4.22 18.45
CA LEU A 184 -11.71 -2.76 18.67
C LEU A 184 -10.66 -2.34 19.70
N LYS A 185 -10.53 -3.09 20.79
CA LYS A 185 -9.51 -2.87 21.84
C LYS A 185 -8.09 -3.04 21.31
N ALA A 186 -7.87 -4.03 20.44
CA ALA A 186 -6.57 -4.32 19.87
C ALA A 186 -6.13 -3.32 18.79
N THR A 187 -7.08 -2.57 18.21
CA THR A 187 -6.79 -1.56 17.19
C THR A 187 -6.42 -0.21 17.84
N PRO A 188 -5.18 0.32 17.65
CA PRO A 188 -4.67 1.49 18.37
C PRO A 188 -5.09 2.83 17.73
N PHE A 189 -5.17 3.87 18.56
CA PHE A 189 -5.33 5.26 18.10
C PHE A 189 -3.96 5.82 17.70
N ARG A 190 -3.95 6.94 16.98
CA ARG A 190 -2.75 7.60 16.44
C ARG A 190 -1.94 6.67 15.58
N HIS A 191 -2.64 5.81 14.84
CA HIS A 191 -2.02 4.77 14.06
C HIS A 191 -2.73 4.63 12.71
N PHE A 192 -1.95 4.39 11.65
CA PHE A 192 -2.48 4.24 10.29
C PHE A 192 -3.57 3.18 10.19
N SER A 193 -3.37 2.07 10.90
CA SER A 193 -4.31 0.96 11.00
C SER A 193 -5.65 1.31 11.66
N ARG A 194 -5.86 2.53 12.19
CA ARG A 194 -7.15 2.93 12.76
C ARG A 194 -8.28 2.79 11.73
N LYS A 195 -7.95 2.87 10.43
CA LYS A 195 -8.85 2.56 9.31
C LYS A 195 -9.50 1.17 9.40
N ASN A 196 -8.85 0.20 10.05
CA ASN A 196 -9.40 -1.14 10.30
C ASN A 196 -10.78 -1.13 10.99
N VAL A 197 -11.05 -0.14 11.85
CA VAL A 197 -12.37 0.05 12.49
C VAL A 197 -13.45 0.36 11.45
N GLY A 198 -13.11 1.17 10.45
CA GLY A 198 -14.01 1.55 9.36
C GLY A 198 -14.34 0.38 8.44
N TYR A 199 -13.35 -0.48 8.16
CA TYR A 199 -13.60 -1.72 7.41
C TYR A 199 -14.57 -2.64 8.16
N LEU A 200 -14.33 -2.89 9.46
CA LEU A 200 -15.25 -3.71 10.26
C LEU A 200 -16.66 -3.14 10.24
N TYR A 201 -16.77 -1.83 10.44
CA TYR A 201 -18.05 -1.13 10.42
C TYR A 201 -18.78 -1.34 9.09
N ALA A 202 -18.11 -1.09 7.97
CA ALA A 202 -18.70 -1.26 6.64
C ALA A 202 -19.18 -2.71 6.40
N ILE A 203 -18.36 -3.71 6.76
CA ILE A 203 -18.71 -5.13 6.61
C ILE A 203 -19.94 -5.48 7.47
N GLN A 204 -19.94 -5.06 8.73
CA GLN A 204 -21.07 -5.30 9.65
C GLN A 204 -22.37 -4.68 9.15
N HIS A 205 -22.29 -3.59 8.37
CA HIS A 205 -23.43 -2.89 7.79
C HIS A 205 -23.73 -3.32 6.34
N GLY A 206 -23.20 -4.46 5.91
CA GLY A 206 -23.62 -5.15 4.69
C GLY A 206 -22.78 -4.86 3.44
N ALA A 207 -21.57 -4.31 3.60
CA ALA A 207 -20.69 -4.06 2.46
C ALA A 207 -20.47 -5.30 1.60
N ARG A 208 -20.62 -5.10 0.29
CA ARG A 208 -20.24 -6.01 -0.80
C ARG A 208 -19.05 -5.47 -1.59
N PHE A 209 -18.88 -4.15 -1.55
CA PHE A 209 -17.71 -3.45 -2.08
C PHE A 209 -17.25 -2.41 -1.07
N ILE A 210 -15.93 -2.34 -0.85
CA ILE A 210 -15.29 -1.30 -0.05
C ILE A 210 -14.30 -0.56 -0.93
N PHE A 211 -14.50 0.74 -1.10
CA PHE A 211 -13.53 1.66 -1.66
C PHE A 211 -12.71 2.26 -0.53
N ASP A 212 -11.46 1.82 -0.46
CA ASP A 212 -10.43 2.25 0.46
C ASP A 212 -9.67 3.44 -0.14
N PHE A 213 -9.74 4.59 0.53
CA PHE A 213 -9.14 5.83 0.06
C PHE A 213 -8.63 6.69 1.21
N ASP A 214 -7.74 7.62 0.88
CA ASP A 214 -7.20 8.64 1.79
C ASP A 214 -7.72 10.04 1.43
N ASP A 215 -7.48 11.00 2.32
CA ASP A 215 -7.91 12.38 2.17
C ASP A 215 -7.15 13.18 1.09
N ASP A 216 -6.16 12.58 0.43
CA ASP A 216 -5.43 13.09 -0.73
C ASP A 216 -5.87 12.47 -2.08
N ASN A 217 -6.89 11.59 -2.08
CA ASN A 217 -7.39 10.91 -3.28
C ASN A 217 -8.60 11.65 -3.89
N LEU A 218 -8.35 12.63 -4.75
CA LEU A 218 -9.42 13.36 -5.43
C LEU A 218 -10.08 12.49 -6.50
N LEU A 219 -11.35 12.16 -6.27
CA LEU A 219 -12.22 11.65 -7.33
C LEU A 219 -12.59 12.80 -8.28
N PRO A 220 -12.69 12.60 -9.60
CA PRO A 220 -13.24 13.57 -10.53
C PRO A 220 -14.66 13.98 -10.09
N LEU A 221 -14.96 15.26 -10.24
CA LEU A 221 -16.33 15.76 -10.05
C LEU A 221 -17.21 15.19 -11.16
N ASP A 222 -18.41 14.72 -10.82
CA ASP A 222 -19.39 14.19 -11.78
C ASP A 222 -19.82 15.31 -12.76
N GLY A 223 -19.07 15.50 -13.85
CA GLY A 223 -19.40 16.43 -14.93
C GLY A 223 -20.36 15.77 -15.91
N SER A 224 -21.67 15.79 -15.60
CA SER A 224 -22.88 15.47 -16.42
C SER A 224 -22.87 14.24 -17.36
N SER A 225 -21.78 13.49 -17.45
CA SER A 225 -21.59 12.32 -18.30
C SER A 225 -21.29 11.13 -17.41
N THR A 226 -22.01 10.03 -17.63
CA THR A 226 -21.81 8.74 -16.97
C THR A 226 -20.40 8.15 -17.20
N GLN A 227 -19.60 8.78 -18.06
CA GLN A 227 -18.27 8.36 -18.50
C GLN A 227 -17.15 8.68 -17.50
N GLN A 228 -17.38 9.56 -16.51
CA GLN A 228 -16.37 9.97 -15.52
C GLN A 228 -16.49 9.30 -14.14
N ARG A 229 -17.45 8.38 -13.95
CA ARG A 229 -17.64 7.75 -12.63
C ARG A 229 -16.50 6.79 -12.32
N VAL A 230 -15.71 7.10 -11.29
CA VAL A 230 -14.70 6.20 -10.71
C VAL A 230 -15.37 4.95 -10.13
N LEU A 231 -16.50 5.15 -9.47
CA LEU A 231 -17.26 4.15 -8.73
C LEU A 231 -18.69 4.04 -9.28
N PRO A 232 -18.87 3.41 -10.45
CA PRO A 232 -20.18 3.13 -11.02
C PRO A 232 -21.01 2.22 -10.08
N PRO A 233 -22.32 2.04 -10.33
CA PRO A 233 -23.10 1.07 -9.56
C PRO A 233 -22.58 -0.35 -9.81
N LEU A 234 -21.70 -0.80 -8.92
CA LEU A 234 -21.12 -2.14 -8.93
C LEU A 234 -22.07 -3.13 -8.26
N THR A 235 -22.20 -4.30 -8.89
CA THR A 235 -22.92 -5.48 -8.42
C THR A 235 -22.08 -6.71 -8.70
N ASN A 236 -22.42 -7.87 -8.12
CA ASN A 236 -21.67 -9.10 -8.39
C ASN A 236 -21.79 -9.55 -9.86
N THR A 237 -22.86 -9.18 -10.55
CA THR A 237 -23.05 -9.47 -11.99
C THR A 237 -22.39 -8.44 -12.91
N THR A 238 -21.68 -7.46 -12.34
CA THR A 238 -20.92 -6.48 -13.12
C THR A 238 -19.73 -7.17 -13.79
N HIS A 239 -19.45 -6.77 -15.03
CA HIS A 239 -18.30 -7.22 -15.79
C HIS A 239 -17.42 -6.02 -16.12
N LEU A 240 -16.10 -6.19 -16.02
CA LEU A 240 -15.11 -5.24 -16.49
C LEU A 240 -14.90 -5.49 -17.99
N GLN A 241 -15.03 -4.46 -18.81
CA GLN A 241 -14.85 -4.54 -20.26
C GLN A 241 -13.55 -3.86 -20.69
N GLY A 242 -12.90 -4.33 -21.76
CA GLY A 242 -11.69 -3.68 -22.25
C GLY A 242 -10.43 -3.99 -21.44
N ALA A 243 -10.45 -5.05 -20.62
CA ALA A 243 -9.29 -5.46 -19.84
C ALA A 243 -8.25 -6.15 -20.72
N ARG A 244 -6.99 -6.11 -20.28
CA ARG A 244 -5.86 -6.75 -20.93
C ARG A 244 -5.32 -7.84 -20.01
N ILE A 245 -5.09 -9.02 -20.57
CA ILE A 245 -4.46 -10.14 -19.85
C ILE A 245 -2.97 -10.03 -20.04
N VAL A 246 -2.24 -10.09 -18.92
CA VAL A 246 -0.78 -9.99 -18.90
C VAL A 246 -0.21 -11.34 -18.50
N GLU A 247 0.80 -11.78 -19.22
CA GLU A 247 1.67 -12.88 -18.80
C GLU A 247 3.03 -12.34 -18.35
N SER A 248 3.62 -13.01 -17.36
CA SER A 248 4.95 -12.70 -16.85
C SER A 248 5.57 -13.98 -16.33
N GLU A 249 6.85 -14.21 -16.61
CA GLU A 249 7.62 -15.29 -15.98
C GLU A 249 8.30 -14.82 -14.68
N HIS A 250 8.20 -13.53 -14.38
CA HIS A 250 8.85 -12.90 -13.25
C HIS A 250 7.95 -12.93 -12.00
N ILE A 251 8.54 -13.13 -10.81
CA ILE A 251 7.82 -13.22 -9.54
C ILE A 251 7.12 -11.91 -9.13
N ALA A 252 7.66 -10.77 -9.58
CA ALA A 252 7.11 -9.44 -9.36
C ALA A 252 6.62 -8.85 -10.68
N PHE A 253 5.45 -8.20 -10.66
CA PHE A 253 4.89 -7.50 -11.81
C PHE A 253 4.84 -5.99 -11.58
N ASN A 254 5.62 -5.25 -12.38
CA ASN A 254 5.57 -3.79 -12.42
C ASN A 254 4.56 -3.34 -13.48
N HIS A 255 3.40 -2.87 -13.03
CA HIS A 255 2.34 -2.44 -13.92
C HIS A 255 2.57 -1.06 -14.55
N HIS A 256 3.42 -0.19 -13.98
CA HIS A 256 3.60 1.19 -14.44
C HIS A 256 3.92 1.32 -15.95
N PRO A 257 4.85 0.52 -16.52
CA PRO A 257 5.15 0.58 -17.95
C PRO A 257 3.94 0.30 -18.85
N LEU A 258 3.17 -0.77 -18.57
CA LEU A 258 2.00 -1.14 -19.37
C LEU A 258 0.78 -0.22 -19.12
N MET A 259 0.79 0.50 -17.99
CA MET A 259 -0.18 1.55 -17.68
C MET A 259 0.21 2.91 -18.30
N GLY A 260 1.33 3.00 -19.01
CA GLY A 260 1.73 4.21 -19.71
C GLY A 260 2.31 5.29 -18.80
N ALA A 261 3.01 4.91 -17.72
CA ALA A 261 3.77 5.86 -16.92
C ALA A 261 4.83 6.56 -17.82
N PRO A 262 4.86 7.92 -17.85
CA PRO A 262 5.74 8.65 -18.76
C PRO A 262 7.21 8.67 -18.29
N ILE A 263 7.44 8.38 -17.02
CA ILE A 263 8.79 8.28 -16.45
C ILE A 263 9.35 6.90 -16.76
N LYS A 264 10.49 6.88 -17.46
CA LYS A 264 11.17 5.65 -17.82
C LYS A 264 11.54 4.87 -16.56
N ASN A 265 11.23 3.57 -16.57
CA ASN A 265 11.43 2.68 -15.43
C ASN A 265 10.74 3.22 -14.17
N SER A 266 9.53 3.76 -14.28
CA SER A 266 8.69 4.08 -13.11
C SER A 266 8.19 2.78 -12.46
N TRP A 267 7.98 2.81 -11.14
CA TRP A 267 7.45 1.67 -10.37
C TRP A 267 6.54 2.16 -9.24
N PRO A 268 5.55 1.35 -8.82
CA PRO A 268 4.69 1.66 -7.68
C PRO A 268 5.42 1.43 -6.35
N ARG A 269 4.97 2.11 -5.28
CA ARG A 269 5.51 1.90 -3.93
C ARG A 269 5.42 0.43 -3.54
N GLY A 270 6.51 -0.10 -3.01
CA GLY A 270 6.57 -1.49 -2.56
C GLY A 270 6.93 -2.51 -3.64
N PHE A 271 7.15 -2.08 -4.88
CA PHE A 271 7.79 -2.93 -5.88
C PHE A 271 9.25 -3.19 -5.46
N PRO A 272 9.76 -4.45 -5.48
CA PRO A 272 11.09 -4.72 -4.94
C PRO A 272 12.20 -4.00 -5.71
N LEU A 273 13.02 -3.22 -5.00
CA LEU A 273 14.11 -2.44 -5.60
C LEU A 273 15.09 -3.24 -6.46
N PRO A 274 15.48 -4.50 -6.12
CA PRO A 274 16.34 -5.30 -6.99
C PRO A 274 15.78 -5.48 -8.41
N TYR A 275 14.46 -5.44 -8.57
CA TYR A 275 13.77 -5.77 -9.82
C TYR A 275 13.42 -4.55 -10.69
N ILE A 276 13.63 -3.30 -10.23
CA ILE A 276 13.14 -2.08 -10.93
C ILE A 276 13.75 -1.88 -12.32
N GLN A 277 14.93 -2.47 -12.59
CA GLN A 277 15.60 -2.41 -13.89
C GLN A 277 15.35 -3.66 -14.75
N GLU A 278 14.68 -4.67 -14.20
CA GLU A 278 14.44 -5.94 -14.88
C GLU A 278 13.22 -5.85 -15.79
N ARG A 279 13.45 -5.87 -17.11
CA ARG A 279 12.37 -5.80 -18.10
C ARG A 279 11.41 -6.99 -18.05
N SER A 280 11.89 -8.15 -17.59
CA SER A 280 11.07 -9.35 -17.36
C SER A 280 9.91 -9.07 -16.39
N SER A 281 10.07 -8.13 -15.45
CA SER A 281 9.04 -7.73 -14.50
C SER A 281 7.89 -6.91 -15.10
N HIS A 282 8.04 -6.40 -16.32
CA HIS A 282 7.00 -5.57 -16.95
C HIS A 282 5.85 -6.39 -17.53
N GLY A 283 6.02 -7.71 -17.67
CA GLY A 283 5.06 -8.59 -18.33
C GLY A 283 4.84 -8.27 -19.82
N THR A 284 3.99 -9.06 -20.47
CA THR A 284 3.56 -8.89 -21.87
C THR A 284 2.06 -9.04 -21.96
N ILE A 285 1.41 -8.13 -22.70
CA ILE A 285 -0.03 -8.24 -23.00
C ILE A 285 -0.22 -9.36 -24.01
N VAL A 286 -0.98 -10.39 -23.63
CA VAL A 286 -1.27 -11.55 -24.49
C VAL A 286 -2.69 -11.51 -25.06
N GLU A 287 -3.62 -10.88 -24.35
CA GLU A 287 -4.99 -10.68 -24.82
C GLU A 287 -5.46 -9.25 -24.50
N THR A 288 -6.28 -8.69 -25.37
CA THR A 288 -6.88 -7.36 -25.24
C THR A 288 -8.40 -7.45 -25.36
N ASP A 289 -9.09 -6.41 -24.88
CA ASP A 289 -10.55 -6.29 -24.96
C ASP A 289 -11.30 -7.44 -24.28
N VAL A 290 -10.70 -8.02 -23.24
CA VAL A 290 -11.27 -9.11 -22.46
C VAL A 290 -12.33 -8.59 -21.51
N THR A 291 -13.39 -9.39 -21.35
CA THR A 291 -14.45 -9.14 -20.37
C THR A 291 -14.21 -10.01 -19.13
N ILE A 292 -14.02 -9.40 -17.97
CA ILE A 292 -13.73 -10.08 -16.70
C ILE A 292 -14.94 -9.96 -15.77
N SER A 293 -15.41 -11.08 -15.23
CA SER A 293 -16.48 -11.08 -14.21
C SER A 293 -15.94 -10.53 -12.89
N MET A 294 -16.71 -9.65 -12.22
CA MET A 294 -16.36 -9.16 -10.88
C MET A 294 -16.27 -10.29 -9.83
N GLU A 295 -16.87 -11.46 -10.09
CA GLU A 295 -16.75 -12.64 -9.21
C GLU A 295 -15.33 -13.23 -9.19
N SER A 296 -14.55 -12.98 -10.26
CA SER A 296 -13.15 -13.43 -10.37
C SER A 296 -12.13 -12.38 -9.89
N VAL A 297 -12.61 -11.23 -9.40
CA VAL A 297 -11.78 -10.09 -9.00
C VAL A 297 -11.73 -9.99 -7.49
N ALA A 298 -10.53 -10.03 -6.92
CA ALA A 298 -10.29 -9.72 -5.51
C ALA A 298 -10.29 -8.21 -5.30
N VAL A 299 -9.45 -7.52 -6.06
CA VAL A 299 -9.13 -6.11 -5.85
C VAL A 299 -9.02 -5.38 -7.19
N LEU A 300 -9.56 -4.16 -7.23
CA LEU A 300 -9.28 -3.18 -8.27
C LEU A 300 -8.44 -2.04 -7.68
N GLN A 301 -7.18 -1.91 -8.10
CA GLN A 301 -6.32 -0.79 -7.70
C GLN A 301 -6.27 0.24 -8.81
N PHE A 302 -6.67 1.48 -8.53
CA PHE A 302 -6.50 2.56 -9.49
C PHE A 302 -5.07 3.10 -9.46
N CYS A 303 -4.48 3.33 -10.64
CA CYS A 303 -3.38 4.27 -10.75
C CYS A 303 -3.88 5.67 -10.36
N ALA A 304 -2.97 6.55 -9.96
CA ALA A 304 -3.32 7.92 -9.60
C ALA A 304 -2.49 8.91 -10.42
N ASP A 305 -3.16 9.89 -11.03
CA ASP A 305 -2.50 10.98 -11.74
C ASP A 305 -2.00 12.05 -10.77
N GLY A 306 -1.02 12.85 -11.22
CA GLY A 306 -0.41 13.89 -10.41
C GLY A 306 0.75 13.32 -9.59
N ASN A 307 0.51 13.03 -8.31
CA ASN A 307 1.55 12.52 -7.41
C ASN A 307 1.27 11.09 -6.95
N PRO A 308 1.34 10.07 -7.85
CA PRO A 308 0.98 8.69 -7.53
C PRO A 308 1.71 8.13 -6.33
N ASP A 309 1.20 7.00 -5.83
CA ASP A 309 1.81 6.26 -4.75
C ASP A 309 3.05 5.48 -5.21
N VAL A 310 4.13 6.24 -5.38
CA VAL A 310 5.51 5.77 -5.58
C VAL A 310 6.31 5.93 -4.30
N ASP A 311 7.30 5.06 -4.11
CA ASP A 311 8.15 5.07 -2.92
C ASP A 311 9.08 6.29 -2.85
N ALA A 312 9.68 6.49 -1.68
CA ALA A 312 10.55 7.63 -1.44
C ALA A 312 11.80 7.62 -2.33
N VAL A 313 12.36 6.45 -2.66
CA VAL A 313 13.50 6.35 -3.60
C VAL A 313 13.09 6.91 -4.96
N HIS A 314 11.94 6.50 -5.49
CA HIS A 314 11.41 7.05 -6.74
C HIS A 314 11.25 8.58 -6.66
N ARG A 315 10.69 9.10 -5.56
CA ARG A 315 10.50 10.56 -5.36
C ARG A 315 11.81 11.34 -5.29
N LEU A 316 12.87 10.71 -4.77
CA LEU A 316 14.19 11.33 -4.66
C LEU A 316 14.94 11.35 -6.01
N VAL A 317 14.71 10.38 -6.88
CA VAL A 317 15.48 10.20 -8.13
C VAL A 317 14.72 10.60 -9.41
N HIS A 318 13.40 10.78 -9.33
CA HIS A 318 12.57 11.15 -10.46
C HIS A 318 11.68 12.38 -10.17
N PRO A 319 11.47 13.26 -11.17
CA PRO A 319 10.55 14.38 -11.01
C PRO A 319 9.09 13.90 -11.02
N LEU A 320 8.27 14.53 -10.19
CA LEU A 320 6.80 14.45 -10.22
C LEU A 320 6.24 15.86 -10.54
N PRO A 321 5.02 16.01 -11.06
CA PRO A 321 3.97 14.99 -11.24
C PRO A 321 4.16 14.08 -12.47
N MET A 322 3.40 12.98 -12.52
CA MET A 322 3.24 12.15 -13.73
C MET A 322 1.76 11.91 -14.05
N LEU A 323 1.46 11.79 -15.35
CA LEU A 323 0.13 11.48 -15.87
C LEU A 323 0.23 10.19 -16.68
N PHE A 324 -0.53 9.17 -16.32
CA PHE A 324 -0.49 7.88 -17.00
C PHE A 324 -1.26 7.96 -18.32
N ASP A 325 -0.71 7.38 -19.39
CA ASP A 325 -1.36 7.27 -20.69
C ASP A 325 -1.48 5.79 -21.12
N PRO A 326 -2.48 5.05 -20.60
CA PRO A 326 -2.62 3.62 -20.88
C PRO A 326 -3.01 3.33 -22.34
N PHE A 327 -3.31 4.38 -23.14
CA PHE A 327 -3.79 4.29 -24.52
C PHE A 327 -2.79 4.75 -25.58
N ASN A 328 -1.59 5.20 -25.19
CA ASN A 328 -0.52 5.55 -26.13
C ASN A 328 -0.09 4.36 -27.03
N HIS A 329 -0.57 3.14 -26.72
CA HIS A 329 -0.57 1.99 -27.62
C HIS A 329 -1.87 1.92 -28.46
N ALA A 330 -2.03 2.87 -29.39
CA ALA A 330 -2.78 2.77 -30.66
C ALA A 330 -4.16 2.06 -30.72
N THR A 331 -5.04 2.16 -29.72
CA THR A 331 -6.43 1.67 -29.86
C THR A 331 -7.45 2.81 -29.86
N LYS A 332 -8.20 2.91 -30.97
CA LYS A 332 -9.34 3.82 -31.14
C LYS A 332 -10.47 3.40 -30.18
N VAL A 333 -10.77 4.26 -29.21
CA VAL A 333 -11.87 4.05 -28.25
C VAL A 333 -13.21 4.23 -28.96
N SER A 334 -14.07 3.19 -28.95
CA SER A 334 -15.48 3.34 -29.28
C SER A 334 -16.19 4.05 -28.13
N LYS A 335 -16.72 5.24 -28.41
CA LYS A 335 -17.68 5.91 -27.53
C LYS A 335 -18.94 5.06 -27.50
N GLU A 336 -19.15 4.30 -26.44
CA GLU A 336 -20.45 4.10 -25.78
C GLU A 336 -20.42 2.86 -24.87
N THR A 337 -20.77 3.09 -23.59
CA THR A 337 -21.26 2.12 -22.57
C THR A 337 -20.29 1.75 -21.43
N ILE A 338 -20.80 1.92 -20.19
CA ILE A 338 -20.51 1.25 -18.89
C ILE A 338 -19.04 1.01 -18.52
N ILE A 339 -18.60 1.59 -17.39
CA ILE A 339 -17.25 1.47 -16.78
C ILE A 339 -16.17 1.21 -17.83
N SER A 340 -15.67 2.24 -18.50
CA SER A 340 -14.47 2.05 -19.32
C SER A 340 -13.32 1.69 -18.38
N THR A 341 -13.12 0.38 -18.20
CA THR A 341 -11.91 -0.27 -17.71
C THR A 341 -10.98 -0.57 -18.89
N GLN A 342 -11.19 0.09 -20.03
CA GLN A 342 -10.29 0.04 -21.16
C GLN A 342 -8.88 0.34 -20.67
N GLY A 343 -7.94 -0.55 -20.93
CA GLY A 343 -6.58 -0.39 -20.46
C GLY A 343 -6.31 -0.95 -19.06
N ALA A 344 -7.30 -1.55 -18.40
CA ALA A 344 -7.07 -2.34 -17.18
C ALA A 344 -6.11 -3.51 -17.46
N LEU A 345 -5.31 -3.87 -16.47
CA LEU A 345 -4.39 -4.99 -16.53
C LEU A 345 -4.78 -6.01 -15.46
N MET A 346 -5.08 -7.23 -15.87
CA MET A 346 -5.17 -8.36 -14.94
C MET A 346 -3.75 -8.77 -14.55
N VAL A 347 -3.47 -8.78 -13.25
CA VAL A 347 -2.15 -9.19 -12.73
C VAL A 347 -1.94 -10.67 -13.04
N PRO A 348 -0.76 -11.08 -13.55
CA PRO A 348 -0.46 -12.49 -13.81
C PRO A 348 -0.59 -13.33 -12.55
N THR A 349 -1.21 -14.52 -12.64
CA THR A 349 -1.52 -15.37 -11.46
C THR A 349 -0.27 -15.92 -10.75
N ASN A 350 0.87 -15.95 -11.44
CA ASN A 350 2.17 -16.37 -10.93
C ASN A 350 3.06 -15.19 -10.48
N SER A 351 2.55 -13.96 -10.54
CA SER A 351 3.28 -12.75 -10.15
C SER A 351 2.56 -12.00 -9.03
N PHE A 352 3.33 -11.26 -8.25
CA PHE A 352 2.82 -10.33 -7.26
C PHE A 352 2.94 -8.89 -7.75
N ALA A 353 1.91 -8.09 -7.51
CA ALA A 353 1.94 -6.65 -7.76
C ALA A 353 1.51 -5.90 -6.49
N PRO A 354 2.22 -4.83 -6.08
CA PRO A 354 1.81 -4.07 -4.91
C PRO A 354 0.49 -3.33 -5.20
N TYR A 355 -0.39 -3.30 -4.21
CA TYR A 355 -1.52 -2.39 -4.13
C TYR A 355 -1.58 -1.82 -2.71
N ASN A 356 -2.16 -0.64 -2.53
CA ASN A 356 -2.08 0.12 -1.28
C ASN A 356 -3.47 0.31 -0.65
N ALA A 357 -3.57 1.13 0.40
CA ALA A 357 -4.84 1.45 1.06
C ALA A 357 -5.40 2.80 0.58
N GLN A 358 -5.18 3.10 -0.71
CA GLN A 358 -5.54 4.35 -1.38
C GLN A 358 -6.11 4.00 -2.76
N ALA A 359 -7.20 4.68 -3.15
CA ALA A 359 -7.85 4.43 -4.45
C ALA A 359 -7.99 2.93 -4.79
N THR A 360 -8.42 2.11 -3.83
CA THR A 360 -8.46 0.64 -3.95
C THR A 360 -9.85 0.13 -3.66
N LEU A 361 -10.39 -0.71 -4.55
CA LEU A 361 -11.67 -1.36 -4.35
C LEU A 361 -11.49 -2.84 -3.99
N HIS A 362 -12.05 -3.25 -2.86
CA HIS A 362 -12.12 -4.63 -2.40
C HIS A 362 -13.52 -5.22 -2.65
N THR A 363 -13.57 -6.43 -3.19
CA THR A 363 -14.81 -7.19 -3.40
C THR A 363 -15.15 -8.06 -2.18
N TYR A 364 -16.41 -8.49 -2.08
CA TYR A 364 -16.92 -9.24 -0.94
C TYR A 364 -16.10 -10.50 -0.55
N PRO A 365 -15.64 -11.36 -1.49
CA PRO A 365 -14.88 -12.56 -1.16
C PRO A 365 -13.56 -12.29 -0.40
N VAL A 366 -13.05 -11.06 -0.44
CA VAL A 366 -11.75 -10.72 0.14
C VAL A 366 -11.82 -9.66 1.24
N MET A 367 -12.99 -9.45 1.85
CA MET A 367 -13.10 -8.50 2.98
C MET A 367 -12.19 -8.89 4.14
N TRP A 368 -11.89 -10.18 4.32
CA TRP A 368 -10.88 -10.66 5.28
C TRP A 368 -9.48 -10.09 5.03
N ALA A 369 -9.15 -9.72 3.80
CA ALA A 369 -7.84 -9.20 3.40
C ALA A 369 -7.65 -7.70 3.70
N LEU A 370 -8.69 -7.00 4.18
CA LEU A 370 -8.62 -5.57 4.47
C LEU A 370 -7.73 -5.22 5.67
N LEU A 371 -7.44 -6.19 6.55
CA LEU A 371 -6.72 -5.94 7.79
C LEU A 371 -5.30 -5.40 7.56
N LEU A 372 -5.06 -4.17 8.02
CA LEU A 372 -3.74 -3.54 8.04
C LEU A 372 -2.92 -3.98 9.27
N PRO A 373 -1.71 -4.56 9.10
CA PRO A 373 -0.80 -4.87 10.19
C PRO A 373 -0.44 -3.63 11.03
N LEU A 374 -0.28 -3.83 12.33
CA LEU A 374 -0.05 -2.81 13.34
C LEU A 374 1.43 -2.62 13.73
N SER A 375 2.30 -3.60 13.47
CA SER A 375 3.71 -3.54 13.91
C SER A 375 4.65 -2.81 12.98
N VAL A 376 4.24 -2.66 11.73
CA VAL A 376 5.05 -2.01 10.72
C VAL A 376 4.63 -0.55 10.56
N PRO A 377 5.53 0.31 10.05
CA PRO A 377 5.17 1.67 9.68
C PRO A 377 3.97 1.71 8.73
N GLY A 378 3.16 2.78 8.80
CA GLY A 378 1.99 2.92 7.93
C GLY A 378 2.32 2.82 6.44
N ARG A 379 3.50 3.30 6.03
CA ARG A 379 3.99 3.21 4.64
C ARG A 379 4.34 1.79 4.17
N VAL A 380 4.38 0.83 5.08
CA VAL A 380 4.67 -0.60 4.84
C VAL A 380 3.41 -1.45 4.97
N SER A 381 2.53 -1.08 5.91
CA SER A 381 1.38 -1.86 6.36
C SER A 381 0.44 -2.29 5.23
N ASP A 382 0.04 -1.36 4.38
CA ASP A 382 -0.88 -1.58 3.26
C ASP A 382 -0.28 -2.44 2.14
N ILE A 383 0.98 -2.18 1.78
CA ILE A 383 1.73 -2.96 0.78
C ILE A 383 1.92 -4.40 1.26
N TRP A 384 2.31 -4.60 2.52
CA TRP A 384 2.48 -5.94 3.07
C TRP A 384 1.17 -6.71 3.12
N ARG A 385 0.10 -6.05 3.59
CA ARG A 385 -1.26 -6.60 3.53
C ARG A 385 -1.63 -7.01 2.11
N ALA A 386 -1.22 -6.27 1.09
CA ALA A 386 -1.47 -6.62 -0.32
C ALA A 386 -0.74 -7.89 -0.77
N TYR A 387 0.54 -8.04 -0.42
CA TYR A 387 1.29 -9.25 -0.74
C TYR A 387 0.79 -10.47 0.03
N PHE A 388 0.49 -10.31 1.32
CA PHE A 388 -0.04 -11.39 2.15
C PHE A 388 -1.37 -11.92 1.60
N ALA A 389 -2.25 -11.01 1.18
CA ALA A 389 -3.54 -11.38 0.61
C ALA A 389 -3.42 -12.10 -0.74
N GLN A 390 -2.53 -11.64 -1.62
CA GLN A 390 -2.27 -12.28 -2.93
C GLN A 390 -1.82 -13.74 -2.80
N ALA A 391 -1.07 -14.08 -1.73
CA ALA A 391 -0.66 -15.45 -1.46
C ALA A 391 -1.84 -16.41 -1.22
N ILE A 392 -3.02 -15.88 -0.87
CA ILE A 392 -4.26 -16.65 -0.64
C ILE A 392 -5.27 -16.43 -1.78
N TYR A 393 -5.22 -15.31 -2.51
CA TYR A 393 -6.10 -15.09 -3.66
C TYR A 393 -5.97 -16.19 -4.73
N LYS A 394 -4.76 -16.75 -4.89
CA LYS A 394 -4.51 -17.91 -5.76
C LYS A 394 -5.35 -19.14 -5.38
N ASP A 395 -5.55 -19.38 -4.08
CA ASP A 395 -6.36 -20.49 -3.55
C ASP A 395 -7.87 -20.27 -3.79
N LEU A 396 -8.27 -19.06 -4.18
CA LEU A 396 -9.65 -18.66 -4.44
C LEU A 396 -9.93 -18.46 -5.93
N GLY A 397 -8.93 -18.61 -6.81
CA GLY A 397 -9.05 -18.25 -8.22
C GLY A 397 -9.34 -16.76 -8.47
N LEU A 398 -8.99 -15.89 -7.51
CA LEU A 398 -9.26 -14.45 -7.58
C LEU A 398 -8.03 -13.68 -8.05
N SER A 399 -8.27 -12.60 -8.80
CA SER A 399 -7.21 -11.80 -9.39
C SER A 399 -7.22 -10.35 -8.91
N VAL A 400 -6.02 -9.76 -8.87
CA VAL A 400 -5.84 -8.31 -8.74
C VAL A 400 -5.90 -7.70 -10.13
N VAL A 401 -6.60 -6.57 -10.26
CA VAL A 401 -6.72 -5.84 -11.52
C VAL A 401 -6.26 -4.40 -11.30
N MET A 402 -5.27 -3.97 -12.08
CA MET A 402 -4.79 -2.60 -12.10
C MET A 402 -5.63 -1.78 -13.07
N LEU A 403 -6.19 -0.67 -12.59
CA LEU A 403 -7.05 0.22 -13.37
C LEU A 403 -6.32 1.50 -13.77
N PRO A 404 -6.63 2.06 -14.95
CA PRO A 404 -6.18 3.38 -15.39
C PRO A 404 -6.39 4.47 -14.36
N PRO A 405 -5.66 5.60 -14.42
CA PRO A 405 -5.91 6.70 -13.53
C PRO A 405 -7.34 7.22 -13.68
N LYS A 406 -8.07 7.16 -12.58
CA LYS A 406 -9.36 7.87 -12.41
C LYS A 406 -9.38 8.68 -11.12
N VAL A 407 -8.26 8.71 -10.41
CA VAL A 407 -8.07 9.44 -9.17
C VAL A 407 -6.86 10.34 -9.38
N GLN A 408 -6.94 11.58 -8.92
CA GLN A 408 -5.80 12.47 -8.86
C GLN A 408 -5.31 12.50 -7.41
N GLN A 409 -4.00 12.30 -7.21
CA GLN A 409 -3.42 12.35 -5.88
C GLN A 409 -2.75 13.70 -5.62
N GLU A 410 -3.24 14.41 -4.60
CA GLU A 410 -2.69 15.69 -4.13
C GLU A 410 -2.00 15.49 -2.79
N ARG A 411 -0.74 15.06 -2.83
CA ARG A 411 0.04 14.74 -1.64
C ARG A 411 0.18 15.94 -0.71
N ASN A 412 0.09 15.66 0.59
CA ASN A 412 0.52 16.57 1.65
C ASN A 412 2.04 16.83 1.57
N GLU A 413 2.55 17.86 2.25
CA GLU A 413 4.00 18.08 2.35
C GLU A 413 4.65 16.92 3.11
N HIS A 414 5.62 16.25 2.47
CA HIS A 414 6.37 15.13 3.02
C HIS A 414 7.88 15.40 3.03
N ASN A 415 8.57 14.83 4.02
CA ASN A 415 10.03 14.73 3.99
C ASN A 415 10.41 13.38 3.41
N TYR A 416 10.87 13.36 2.15
CA TYR A 416 11.15 12.10 1.45
C TYR A 416 12.26 11.26 2.09
N LEU A 417 13.21 11.86 2.81
CA LEU A 417 14.21 11.08 3.56
C LEU A 417 13.59 10.38 4.76
N ALA A 418 12.66 11.04 5.46
CA ALA A 418 11.90 10.42 6.55
C ALA A 418 10.97 9.31 6.02
N ASP A 419 10.33 9.53 4.87
CA ASP A 419 9.53 8.49 4.21
C ASP A 419 10.38 7.28 3.82
N MET A 420 11.56 7.50 3.25
CA MET A 420 12.52 6.43 2.92
C MET A 420 12.90 5.62 4.16
N GLN A 421 13.13 6.28 5.30
CA GLN A 421 13.38 5.60 6.58
C GLN A 421 12.17 4.77 7.04
N ALA A 422 10.94 5.26 6.82
CA ALA A 422 9.72 4.52 7.17
C ALA A 422 9.43 3.34 6.20
N GLU A 423 10.04 3.32 5.02
CA GLU A 423 9.85 2.31 3.97
C GLU A 423 10.96 1.24 3.90
N LEU A 424 11.93 1.26 4.82
CA LEU A 424 13.10 0.36 4.80
C LEU A 424 12.73 -1.11 4.59
N ASP A 425 11.67 -1.59 5.24
CA ASP A 425 11.21 -2.97 5.13
C ASP A 425 10.73 -3.34 3.71
N LEU A 426 10.18 -2.38 2.95
CA LEU A 426 9.83 -2.60 1.54
C LEU A 426 11.09 -2.81 0.69
N TYR A 427 12.12 -2.01 0.95
CA TYR A 427 13.36 -2.04 0.17
C TYR A 427 14.22 -3.26 0.46
N PHE A 428 14.36 -3.62 1.74
CA PHE A 428 15.31 -4.65 2.16
C PHE A 428 14.68 -6.04 2.34
N LYS A 429 13.35 -6.14 2.50
CA LYS A 429 12.68 -7.43 2.71
C LYS A 429 11.73 -7.84 1.59
N GLY A 430 11.38 -6.94 0.68
CA GLY A 430 10.38 -7.17 -0.38
C GLY A 430 10.70 -8.35 -1.29
N GLU A 431 11.95 -8.45 -1.76
CA GLU A 431 12.42 -9.55 -2.62
C GLU A 431 12.18 -10.92 -1.98
N LYS A 432 12.72 -11.12 -0.77
CA LYS A 432 12.60 -12.38 -0.04
C LYS A 432 11.17 -12.67 0.44
N LEU A 433 10.36 -11.63 0.62
CA LEU A 433 8.93 -11.82 0.88
C LEU A 433 8.25 -12.48 -0.31
N LEU A 434 8.47 -11.99 -1.52
CA LEU A 434 7.84 -12.57 -2.71
C LEU A 434 8.31 -14.01 -2.93
N GLU A 435 9.61 -14.29 -2.79
CA GLU A 435 10.16 -15.65 -2.88
C GLU A 435 9.46 -16.61 -1.90
N PHE A 436 9.31 -16.19 -0.64
CA PHE A 436 8.58 -16.96 0.36
C PHE A 436 7.10 -17.16 -0.02
N LEU A 437 6.39 -16.10 -0.39
CA LEU A 437 4.94 -16.15 -0.67
C LEU A 437 4.59 -16.95 -1.93
N ARG A 438 5.46 -16.96 -2.95
CA ARG A 438 5.30 -17.77 -4.16
C ARG A 438 5.18 -19.25 -3.80
N ASP A 439 6.09 -19.72 -2.96
CA ASP A 439 6.21 -21.13 -2.59
C ASP A 439 5.36 -21.48 -1.35
N TRP A 440 4.78 -20.47 -0.69
CA TRP A 440 3.95 -20.68 0.49
C TRP A 440 2.65 -21.43 0.18
N SER A 441 2.30 -22.34 1.08
CA SER A 441 1.05 -23.08 1.10
C SER A 441 0.68 -23.44 2.54
N SER A 442 -0.59 -23.75 2.79
CA SER A 442 -1.07 -24.23 4.09
C SER A 442 -1.92 -25.48 3.93
N ASN A 443 -1.86 -26.36 4.94
CA ASN A 443 -2.70 -27.56 5.06
C ASN A 443 -4.09 -27.26 5.67
N ALA A 444 -4.38 -26.00 6.02
CA ALA A 444 -5.68 -25.62 6.52
C ALA A 444 -6.74 -25.67 5.41
N ASN A 445 -7.90 -26.25 5.75
CA ASN A 445 -9.02 -26.44 4.83
C ASN A 445 -9.99 -25.24 4.80
N SER A 446 -9.66 -24.15 5.48
CA SER A 446 -10.46 -22.94 5.55
C SER A 446 -9.62 -21.69 5.36
N ILE A 447 -10.24 -20.64 4.82
CA ILE A 447 -9.57 -19.34 4.64
C ILE A 447 -9.10 -18.74 5.96
N PRO A 448 -9.89 -18.71 7.06
CA PRO A 448 -9.39 -18.28 8.37
C PRO A 448 -8.14 -19.05 8.84
N GLY A 449 -8.11 -20.37 8.65
CA GLY A 449 -6.95 -21.19 9.03
C GLY A 449 -5.71 -20.86 8.20
N ARG A 450 -5.87 -20.66 6.88
CA ARG A 450 -4.78 -20.25 5.99
C ARG A 450 -4.23 -18.88 6.35
N ILE A 451 -5.10 -17.93 6.68
CA ILE A 451 -4.71 -16.58 7.11
C ILE A 451 -3.92 -16.64 8.43
N GLU A 452 -4.40 -17.40 9.42
CA GLU A 452 -3.69 -17.58 10.69
C GLU A 452 -2.31 -18.20 10.48
N ASP A 453 -2.22 -19.27 9.67
CA ASP A 453 -0.96 -19.92 9.35
C ASP A 453 0.03 -18.95 8.67
N LEU A 454 -0.42 -18.22 7.66
CA LEU A 454 0.41 -17.25 6.94
C LEU A 454 0.94 -16.15 7.86
N TRP A 455 0.07 -15.53 8.66
CA TRP A 455 0.49 -14.46 9.57
C TRP A 455 1.48 -14.95 10.61
N ILE A 456 1.30 -16.17 11.15
CA ILE A 456 2.27 -16.78 12.06
C ILE A 456 3.62 -16.95 11.37
N GLU A 457 3.65 -17.48 10.15
CA GLU A 457 4.90 -17.68 9.42
C GLU A 457 5.60 -16.37 9.04
N LEU A 458 4.85 -15.32 8.76
CA LEU A 458 5.35 -13.97 8.55
C LEU A 458 5.97 -13.40 9.84
N TYR A 459 5.33 -13.64 10.99
CA TYR A 459 5.89 -13.31 12.29
C TYR A 459 7.21 -14.05 12.53
N GLU A 460 7.23 -15.37 12.31
CA GLU A 460 8.41 -16.21 12.52
C GLU A 460 9.62 -15.78 11.71
N ARG A 461 9.41 -15.14 10.55
CA ARG A 461 10.45 -14.62 9.65
C ARG A 461 10.81 -13.15 9.90
N GLY A 462 10.23 -12.50 10.91
CA GLY A 462 10.56 -11.11 11.26
C GLY A 462 9.99 -10.08 10.30
N TYR A 463 8.89 -10.42 9.61
CA TYR A 463 8.09 -9.44 8.91
C TYR A 463 7.28 -8.64 9.93
N ILE A 464 6.28 -9.28 10.54
CA ILE A 464 5.35 -8.66 11.50
C ILE A 464 5.63 -9.11 12.93
N GLU A 465 5.05 -8.49 13.95
CA GLU A 465 5.27 -8.80 15.35
C GLU A 465 4.11 -9.60 15.98
N VAL A 466 4.34 -10.15 17.18
CA VAL A 466 3.36 -11.03 17.85
C VAL A 466 2.00 -10.34 18.07
N LYS A 467 1.99 -9.01 18.20
CA LYS A 467 0.74 -8.24 18.32
C LYS A 467 -0.15 -8.33 17.07
N ASP A 468 0.44 -8.51 15.90
CA ASP A 468 -0.31 -8.70 14.65
C ASP A 468 -1.00 -10.05 14.62
N ILE A 469 -0.38 -11.07 15.23
CA ILE A 469 -1.00 -12.39 15.41
C ILE A 469 -2.24 -12.29 16.29
N SER A 470 -2.18 -11.53 17.38
CA SER A 470 -3.34 -11.28 18.23
C SER A 470 -4.46 -10.54 17.49
N VAL A 471 -4.09 -9.57 16.64
CA VAL A 471 -5.04 -8.73 15.91
C VAL A 471 -5.69 -9.46 14.75
N VAL A 472 -4.95 -10.28 13.99
CA VAL A 472 -5.54 -11.09 12.91
C VAL A 472 -6.51 -12.13 13.45
N LYS A 473 -6.21 -12.74 14.61
CA LYS A 473 -7.16 -13.63 15.28
C LYS A 473 -8.43 -12.91 15.71
N ALA A 474 -8.27 -11.73 16.32
CA ALA A 474 -9.41 -10.91 16.71
C ALA A 474 -10.24 -10.45 15.50
N TRP A 475 -9.58 -10.12 14.39
CA TRP A 475 -10.23 -9.75 13.13
C TRP A 475 -11.06 -10.90 12.55
N LEU A 476 -10.46 -12.09 12.40
CA LEU A 476 -11.15 -13.26 11.88
C LEU A 476 -12.34 -13.67 12.76
N ALA A 477 -12.17 -13.60 14.09
CA ALA A 477 -13.25 -13.87 15.04
C ALA A 477 -14.37 -12.82 14.93
N ALA A 478 -14.02 -11.53 14.82
CA ALA A 478 -14.99 -10.45 14.65
C ALA A 478 -15.77 -10.59 13.34
N LEU A 479 -15.10 -10.96 12.23
CA LEU A 479 -15.75 -11.25 10.95
C LEU A 479 -16.75 -12.41 11.06
N ALA A 480 -16.36 -13.50 11.70
CA ALA A 480 -17.26 -14.63 11.93
C ALA A 480 -18.48 -14.22 12.79
N GLU A 481 -18.26 -13.44 13.85
CA GLU A 481 -19.30 -12.95 14.76
C GLU A 481 -20.33 -12.04 14.05
N ILE A 482 -19.88 -11.15 13.18
CA ILE A 482 -20.77 -10.25 12.42
C ILE A 482 -21.43 -10.94 11.21
N GLY A 483 -21.17 -12.24 10.98
CA GLY A 483 -21.78 -13.03 9.91
C GLY A 483 -21.14 -12.81 8.54
N TYR A 484 -19.86 -12.49 8.48
CA TYR A 484 -19.12 -12.55 7.22
C TYR A 484 -18.94 -14.00 6.77
N GLU A 485 -19.34 -14.29 5.53
CA GLU A 485 -19.19 -15.61 4.92
C GLU A 485 -17.82 -15.69 4.25
N PHE A 486 -16.89 -16.42 4.86
CA PHE A 486 -15.60 -16.70 4.25
C PHE A 486 -15.77 -17.55 2.98
N PRO A 487 -15.05 -17.25 1.89
CA PRO A 487 -15.16 -18.03 0.67
C PRO A 487 -14.59 -19.45 0.86
N THR A 488 -14.97 -20.34 -0.05
CA THR A 488 -14.43 -21.69 -0.13
C THR A 488 -13.20 -21.71 -1.04
N ILE A 489 -12.23 -22.54 -0.68
CA ILE A 489 -11.02 -22.78 -1.47
C ILE A 489 -11.43 -23.51 -2.76
N VAL A 490 -10.83 -23.15 -3.89
CA VAL A 490 -11.10 -23.70 -5.23
C VAL A 490 -10.29 -24.96 -5.50
#